data_AF-A0A6B1I8T9-F1
#
_entry.id   AF-A0A6B1I8T9-F1
#
_cell.length_a   1.000
_cell.length_b   1.000
_cell.length_c   1.000
_cell.angle_alpha   90.00
_cell.angle_beta   90.00
_cell.angle_gamma   90.00
#
_symmetry.space_group_name_H-M   'P 1'
#
loop_
_entity.id
_entity.type
_entity.pdbx_description
1 polymer ?
#
loop_
_entity_poly.entity_id
_entity_poly.type
_entity_poly.pdbx_seq_one_letter_code
_entity_poly.pdbx_strand_id
1 'polypeptide(L)'
;MPLPDSLRTVVAVAVYWTAIALGGSVLLPDPTSPLVAVPVLGGGAVVAHAARTDRLVELGYAVGTMWLAVLALSIGTGVVDVVAPPAGEIAPLADYPGVAAVGTVGLIAVLVVAYGAFVRRSAERDAAETE
;
A
#
# COMPACT_ATOMS: atom_id res chain seq x y z
N MET A 1 -12.55 14.71 26.65
CA MET A 1 -11.14 14.55 27.07
C MET A 1 -10.37 14.09 25.84
N PRO A 2 -9.23 14.70 25.48
CA PRO A 2 -8.41 14.20 24.38
C PRO A 2 -7.90 12.79 24.71
N LEU A 3 -7.85 11.90 23.71
CA LEU A 3 -7.30 10.56 23.87
C LEU A 3 -5.80 10.65 24.22
N PRO A 4 -5.26 9.74 25.05
CA PRO A 4 -3.82 9.65 25.29
C PRO A 4 -3.06 9.45 23.97
N ASP A 5 -1.93 10.12 23.81
CA ASP A 5 -1.13 10.05 22.58
C ASP A 5 -0.68 8.62 22.26
N SER A 6 -0.34 7.83 23.27
CA SER A 6 0.00 6.41 23.11
C SER A 6 -1.14 5.60 22.49
N LEU A 7 -2.40 5.86 22.90
CA LEU A 7 -3.56 5.16 22.36
C LEU A 7 -3.80 5.55 20.90
N ARG A 8 -3.64 6.83 20.57
CA ARG A 8 -3.73 7.34 19.20
C ARG A 8 -2.70 6.68 18.28
N THR A 9 -1.45 6.57 18.75
CA THR A 9 -0.37 5.90 18.03
C THR A 9 -0.65 4.43 17.80
N VAL A 10 -1.09 3.70 18.83
CA VAL A 10 -1.43 2.26 18.71
C VAL A 10 -2.57 2.06 17.71
N VAL A 11 -3.61 2.89 17.76
CA VAL A 11 -4.72 2.84 16.81
C VAL A 11 -4.23 3.14 15.39
N ALA A 12 -3.41 4.18 15.19
CA ALA A 12 -2.86 4.52 13.88
C ALA A 12 -2.01 3.38 13.31
N VAL A 13 -1.16 2.77 14.13
CA VAL A 13 -0.35 1.59 13.77
C VAL A 13 -1.23 0.43 13.33
N ALA A 14 -2.26 0.09 14.11
CA ALA A 14 -3.18 -0.99 13.77
C ALA A 14 -3.92 -0.73 12.46
N VAL A 15 -4.42 0.50 12.27
CA VAL A 15 -5.14 0.93 11.06
C VAL A 15 -4.22 0.89 9.85
N TYR A 16 -3.03 1.49 9.90
CA TYR A 16 -2.11 1.51 8.77
C TYR A 16 -1.60 0.12 8.42
N TRP A 17 -1.27 -0.71 9.41
CA TRP A 17 -0.88 -2.08 9.15
C TRP A 17 -1.99 -2.86 8.45
N THR A 18 -3.23 -2.76 8.95
CA THR A 18 -4.39 -3.42 8.34
C THR A 18 -4.63 -2.92 6.91
N ALA A 19 -4.56 -1.60 6.70
CA ALA A 19 -4.75 -1.00 5.37
C ALA A 19 -3.68 -1.47 4.36
N ILE A 20 -2.43 -1.62 4.79
CA ILE A 20 -1.34 -2.14 3.95
C ILE A 20 -1.53 -3.63 3.67
N ALA A 21 -1.82 -4.42 4.71
CA ALA A 21 -2.04 -5.86 4.56
C ALA A 21 -3.19 -6.15 3.59
N LEU A 22 -4.31 -5.44 3.74
CA LEU A 22 -5.46 -5.56 2.84
C LEU A 22 -5.14 -5.04 1.43
N GLY A 23 -4.56 -3.85 1.31
CA GLY A 23 -4.25 -3.25 0.01
C GLY A 23 -3.26 -4.09 -0.80
N GLY A 24 -2.20 -4.59 -0.17
CA GLY A 24 -1.23 -5.46 -0.86
C GLY A 24 -1.76 -6.87 -1.15
N SER A 25 -2.77 -7.33 -0.44
CA SER A 25 -3.39 -8.65 -0.66
C SER A 25 -4.59 -8.61 -1.60
N VAL A 26 -5.09 -7.43 -2.01
CA VAL A 26 -6.29 -7.31 -2.85
C VAL A 26 -6.16 -8.00 -4.22
N LEU A 27 -4.91 -8.18 -4.68
CA LEU A 27 -4.60 -8.84 -5.96
C LEU A 27 -4.32 -10.34 -5.80
N LEU A 28 -4.35 -10.87 -4.57
CA LEU A 28 -4.17 -12.30 -4.32
C LEU A 28 -5.49 -13.06 -4.55
N PRO A 29 -5.53 -14.03 -5.48
CA PRO A 29 -6.73 -14.81 -5.72
C PRO A 29 -7.00 -15.82 -4.60
N ASP A 30 -5.95 -16.32 -3.94
CA ASP A 30 -6.04 -17.25 -2.81
C ASP A 30 -5.50 -16.60 -1.52
N PRO A 31 -6.34 -16.36 -0.50
CA PRO A 31 -5.92 -15.76 0.77
C PRO A 31 -5.08 -16.68 1.66
N THR A 32 -4.99 -17.98 1.35
CA THR A 32 -4.11 -18.93 2.05
C THR A 32 -2.71 -19.02 1.43
N SER A 33 -2.50 -18.33 0.29
CA SER A 33 -1.21 -18.29 -0.38
C SER A 33 -0.14 -17.72 0.55
N PRO A 34 1.07 -18.32 0.58
CA PRO A 34 2.19 -17.79 1.37
C PRO A 34 2.59 -16.36 0.93
N LEU A 35 2.17 -15.90 -0.26
CA LEU A 35 2.39 -14.54 -0.73
C LEU A 35 1.70 -13.47 0.15
N VAL A 36 0.66 -13.83 0.93
CA VAL A 36 0.07 -12.94 1.95
C VAL A 36 1.10 -12.47 2.97
N ALA A 37 2.17 -13.25 3.20
CA ALA A 37 3.23 -12.87 4.12
C ALA A 37 3.95 -11.58 3.69
N VAL A 38 4.02 -11.29 2.38
CA VAL A 38 4.71 -10.11 1.86
C VAL A 38 4.06 -8.81 2.34
N PRO A 39 2.77 -8.53 2.10
CA PRO A 39 2.13 -7.33 2.60
C PRO A 39 1.96 -7.33 4.13
N VAL A 40 1.79 -8.49 4.77
CA VAL A 40 1.65 -8.57 6.24
C VAL A 40 2.97 -8.23 6.94
N LEU A 41 4.07 -8.91 6.59
CA LEU A 41 5.37 -8.71 7.23
C LEU A 41 6.05 -7.45 6.73
N GLY A 42 6.01 -7.19 5.42
CA GLY A 42 6.56 -5.98 4.82
C GLY A 42 5.83 -4.74 5.30
N GLY A 43 4.49 -4.75 5.30
CA GLY A 43 3.68 -3.68 5.87
C GLY A 43 3.93 -3.48 7.36
N GLY A 44 4.04 -4.58 8.12
CA GLY A 44 4.40 -4.53 9.54
C GLY A 44 5.76 -3.88 9.78
N ALA A 45 6.78 -4.20 8.97
CA ALA A 45 8.10 -3.59 9.06
C ALA A 45 8.09 -2.09 8.77
N VAL A 46 7.36 -1.66 7.72
CA VAL A 46 7.21 -0.24 7.37
C VAL A 46 6.48 0.53 8.48
N VAL A 47 5.40 -0.02 9.01
CA VAL A 47 4.63 0.59 10.11
C VAL A 47 5.48 0.67 11.38
N ALA A 48 6.21 -0.40 11.72
CA ALA A 48 7.09 -0.41 12.87
C ALA A 48 8.21 0.62 12.73
N HIS A 49 8.78 0.79 11.54
CA HIS A 49 9.77 1.82 11.27
C HIS A 49 9.16 3.22 11.46
N ALA A 50 8.03 3.50 10.80
CA ALA A 50 7.38 4.81 10.89
C ALA A 50 6.97 5.17 12.33
N ALA A 51 6.50 4.19 13.12
CA ALA A 51 6.16 4.40 14.51
C ALA A 51 7.39 4.68 15.39
N ARG A 52 8.54 4.06 15.11
CA ARG A 52 9.79 4.29 15.85
C ARG A 52 10.46 5.62 15.52
N THR A 53 10.18 6.19 14.35
CA THR A 53 10.79 7.42 13.87
C THR A 53 9.83 8.61 13.91
N ASP A 54 8.66 8.47 14.52
CA ASP A 54 7.59 9.49 14.54
C ASP A 54 7.16 9.99 13.14
N ARG A 55 7.18 9.09 12.15
CA ARG A 55 6.85 9.36 10.72
C ARG A 55 5.50 8.78 10.28
N LEU A 56 4.53 8.74 11.19
CA LEU A 56 3.20 8.18 10.90
C LEU A 56 2.39 9.02 9.90
N VAL A 57 2.67 10.33 9.81
CA VAL A 57 2.01 11.22 8.86
C VAL A 57 2.47 10.91 7.43
N GLU A 58 3.78 10.77 7.22
CA GLU A 58 4.36 10.38 5.93
C GLU A 58 3.90 8.99 5.51
N LEU A 59 3.79 8.07 6.47
CA LEU A 59 3.19 6.76 6.21
C LEU A 59 1.73 6.89 5.76
N GLY A 60 0.94 7.76 6.39
CA GLY A 60 -0.44 8.03 5.97
C GLY A 60 -0.54 8.48 4.51
N TYR A 61 0.34 9.39 4.07
CA TYR A 61 0.40 9.80 2.67
C TYR A 61 0.79 8.63 1.75
N ALA A 62 1.78 7.82 2.13
CA ALA A 62 2.19 6.66 1.36
C ALA A 62 1.05 5.63 1.22
N VAL A 63 0.34 5.31 2.31
CA VAL A 63 -0.83 4.43 2.30
C VAL A 63 -1.91 5.00 1.38
N GLY A 64 -2.18 6.31 1.46
CA GLY A 64 -3.10 6.99 0.55
C GLY A 64 -2.70 6.84 -0.92
N THR A 65 -1.43 7.04 -1.26
CA THR A 65 -0.93 6.87 -2.63
C THR A 65 -1.01 5.43 -3.12
N MET A 66 -0.77 4.46 -2.25
CA MET A 66 -0.93 3.03 -2.57
C MET A 66 -2.39 2.73 -2.93
N TRP A 67 -3.36 3.23 -2.14
CA TRP A 67 -4.78 3.03 -2.44
C TRP A 67 -5.24 3.76 -3.70
N LEU A 68 -4.66 4.92 -4.03
CA LEU A 68 -4.88 5.56 -5.31
C LEU A 68 -4.34 4.71 -6.48
N ALA A 69 -3.21 4.04 -6.30
CA ALA A 69 -2.69 3.10 -7.30
C ALA A 69 -3.62 1.89 -7.46
N VAL A 70 -4.15 1.34 -6.37
CA VAL A 70 -5.17 0.28 -6.41
C VAL A 70 -6.40 0.77 -7.16
N LEU A 71 -6.90 1.97 -6.87
CA LEU A 71 -8.05 2.56 -7.56
C LEU A 71 -7.78 2.75 -9.06
N ALA A 72 -6.61 3.28 -9.42
CA ALA A 72 -6.20 3.46 -10.80
C ALA A 72 -6.11 2.12 -11.55
N LEU A 73 -5.59 1.08 -10.89
CA LEU A 73 -5.54 -0.26 -11.45
C LEU A 73 -6.95 -0.81 -11.67
N SER A 74 -7.84 -0.72 -10.67
CA SER A 74 -9.23 -1.18 -10.76
C SER A 74 -10.02 -0.48 -11.88
N ILE A 75 -9.84 0.84 -12.03
CA ILE A 75 -10.45 1.59 -13.13
C ILE A 75 -9.81 1.18 -14.46
N GLY A 76 -8.49 1.04 -14.52
CA GLY A 76 -7.76 0.66 -15.72
C GLY A 76 -8.17 -0.71 -16.26
N THR A 77 -8.26 -1.73 -15.40
CA THR A 77 -8.72 -3.06 -15.81
C THR A 77 -10.16 -3.02 -16.29
N GLY A 78 -11.05 -2.33 -15.57
CA GLY A 78 -12.46 -2.19 -15.98
C GLY A 78 -12.64 -1.44 -17.31
N VAL A 79 -11.82 -0.44 -17.60
CA VAL A 79 -11.84 0.27 -18.90
C VAL A 79 -11.31 -0.61 -20.04
N VAL A 80 -10.24 -1.38 -19.79
CA VAL A 80 -9.69 -2.31 -20.78
C VAL A 80 -10.72 -3.37 -21.16
N ASP A 81 -11.44 -3.92 -20.18
CA ASP A 81 -12.50 -4.91 -20.41
C ASP A 81 -13.65 -4.36 -21.28
N VAL A 82 -13.93 -3.05 -21.21
CA VAL A 82 -14.98 -2.40 -22.01
C VAL A 82 -14.53 -2.09 -23.43
N VAL A 83 -13.29 -1.64 -23.62
CA VAL A 83 -12.78 -1.13 -24.91
C VAL A 83 -12.13 -2.24 -25.76
N ALA A 84 -11.55 -3.24 -25.13
CA ALA A 84 -10.94 -4.39 -25.77
C ALA A 84 -11.48 -5.68 -25.14
N PRO A 85 -12.81 -5.95 -25.26
CA PRO A 85 -13.39 -7.15 -24.70
C PRO A 85 -12.65 -8.37 -25.29
N PRO A 86 -12.17 -9.29 -24.45
CA PRO A 86 -11.41 -10.43 -24.95
C PRO A 86 -12.29 -11.25 -25.88
N ALA A 87 -11.74 -11.62 -27.03
CA ALA A 87 -12.45 -12.30 -28.10
C ALA A 87 -12.88 -13.71 -27.65
N GLY A 88 -14.05 -13.83 -27.02
CA GLY A 88 -14.75 -15.08 -26.78
C GLY A 88 -14.46 -15.81 -25.47
N GLU A 89 -13.42 -15.44 -24.72
CA GLU A 89 -13.18 -15.93 -23.37
C GLU A 89 -12.91 -14.72 -22.49
N ILE A 90 -13.74 -14.48 -21.47
CA ILE A 90 -13.33 -13.65 -20.33
C ILE A 90 -12.17 -14.42 -19.72
N ALA A 91 -10.95 -14.22 -20.20
CA ALA A 91 -9.74 -14.74 -19.56
C ALA A 91 -9.60 -13.91 -18.29
N PRO A 92 -10.05 -14.40 -17.14
CA PRO A 92 -9.95 -13.63 -15.92
C PRO A 92 -8.44 -13.55 -15.67
N LEU A 93 -7.88 -12.35 -15.52
CA LEU A 93 -6.50 -12.24 -15.05
C LEU A 93 -6.29 -12.97 -13.70
N ALA A 94 -7.39 -13.37 -13.03
CA ALA A 94 -7.41 -14.26 -11.87
C ALA A 94 -6.81 -15.65 -12.11
N ASP A 95 -6.82 -16.18 -13.35
CA ASP A 95 -6.28 -17.52 -13.67
C ASP A 95 -4.77 -17.52 -13.92
N TYR A 96 -4.12 -16.34 -13.94
CA TYR A 96 -2.67 -16.22 -14.11
C TYR A 96 -1.98 -15.88 -12.78
N PRO A 97 -1.47 -16.89 -12.04
CA PRO A 97 -0.86 -16.69 -10.72
C PRO A 97 0.37 -15.75 -10.74
N GLY A 98 1.04 -15.62 -11.90
CA GLY A 98 2.15 -14.68 -12.08
C GLY A 98 1.74 -13.21 -12.04
N VAL A 99 0.55 -12.86 -12.53
CA VAL A 99 0.07 -11.47 -12.55
C VAL A 99 -0.31 -11.00 -11.14
N ALA A 100 -0.94 -11.88 -10.36
CA ALA A 100 -1.26 -11.64 -8.95
C ALA A 100 -0.01 -11.37 -8.11
N ALA A 101 1.04 -12.20 -8.28
CA ALA A 101 2.30 -12.04 -7.57
C ALA A 101 3.01 -10.71 -7.93
N VAL A 102 3.08 -10.37 -9.22
CA VAL A 102 3.66 -9.11 -9.68
C VAL A 102 2.87 -7.91 -9.18
N GLY A 103 1.54 -8.01 -9.14
CA GLY A 103 0.66 -6.98 -8.60
C GLY A 103 0.91 -6.70 -7.11
N THR A 104 0.89 -7.73 -6.26
CA THR A 104 1.15 -7.61 -4.82
C THR A 104 2.53 -7.03 -4.51
N VAL A 105 3.58 -7.53 -5.18
CA VAL A 105 4.94 -7.01 -5.02
C VAL A 105 5.04 -5.58 -5.52
N GLY A 106 4.39 -5.26 -6.65
CA GLY A 106 4.32 -3.92 -7.22
C GLY A 106 3.66 -2.91 -6.29
N LEU A 107 2.55 -3.27 -5.66
CA LEU A 107 1.86 -2.39 -4.69
C LEU A 107 2.73 -2.10 -3.46
N ILE A 108 3.44 -3.11 -2.95
CA ILE A 108 4.38 -2.90 -1.85
C ILE A 108 5.58 -2.04 -2.29
N ALA A 109 6.09 -2.22 -3.51
CA ALA A 109 7.14 -1.36 -4.04
C ALA A 109 6.66 0.10 -4.16
N VAL A 110 5.44 0.34 -4.66
CA VAL A 110 4.83 1.68 -4.71
C VAL A 110 4.75 2.29 -3.31
N LEU A 111 4.28 1.53 -2.32
CA LEU A 111 4.21 1.99 -0.93
C LEU A 111 5.59 2.41 -0.40
N VAL A 112 6.61 1.56 -0.57
CA VAL A 112 7.98 1.81 -0.08
C VAL A 112 8.59 3.03 -0.75
N VAL A 113 8.45 3.16 -2.07
CA VAL A 113 8.96 4.30 -2.84
C VAL A 113 8.25 5.59 -2.43
N ALA A 114 6.92 5.56 -2.30
CA ALA A 114 6.16 6.71 -1.86
C ALA A 114 6.57 7.15 -0.46
N TYR A 115 6.68 6.22 0.48
CA TYR A 115 7.12 6.49 1.85
C TYR A 115 8.51 7.14 1.88
N GLY A 116 9.49 6.56 1.18
CA GLY A 116 10.83 7.13 1.08
C GLY A 116 10.84 8.53 0.45
N ALA A 117 10.01 8.78 -0.57
CA ALA A 117 9.90 10.08 -1.19
C ALA A 117 9.31 11.14 -0.25
N PHE A 118 8.28 10.80 0.53
CA PHE A 118 7.70 11.72 1.51
C PHE A 118 8.65 12.00 2.66
N VAL A 119 9.35 10.99 3.19
CA VAL A 119 10.37 11.18 4.23
C VAL A 119 11.48 12.10 3.75
N ARG A 120 11.99 11.90 2.53
CA ARG A 120 13.02 12.78 1.96
C ARG A 120 12.53 14.21 1.82
N ARG A 121 11.30 14.39 1.29
CA ARG A 121 10.71 15.72 1.10
C ARG A 121 10.45 16.46 2.41
N SER A 122 10.05 15.75 3.47
CA SER A 122 9.93 16.34 4.81
C SER A 122 11.30 16.81 5.31
N ALA A 123 12.33 15.97 5.20
CA ALA A 123 13.68 16.34 5.63
C ALA A 123 14.27 17.55 4.87
N GLU A 124 14.01 17.65 3.57
CA GLU A 124 14.41 18.81 2.76
C GLU A 124 13.70 20.10 3.20
N ARG A 125 12.42 20.03 3.60
CA ARG A 125 11.68 21.18 4.13
C ARG A 125 12.20 21.63 5.49
N ASP A 126 12.43 20.69 6.40
CA ASP A 126 12.94 20.98 7.74
C ASP A 126 14.32 21.69 7.67
N ALA A 127 15.18 21.28 6.72
CA ALA A 127 16.47 21.92 6.49
C ALA A 127 16.34 23.36 5.96
N ALA A 128 15.42 23.59 5.01
CA ALA A 128 15.19 24.91 4.41
C ALA A 128 14.55 25.93 5.38
N GLU A 129 13.81 25.47 6.40
CA GLU A 129 13.26 26.34 7.45
C GLU A 129 14.30 26.75 8.50
N THR A 130 15.48 26.11 8.50
CA THR A 130 16.56 26.36 9.49
C THR A 130 17.64 27.32 8.95
N GLU A 131 17.65 27.63 7.64
CA GLU A 131 18.50 28.65 7.00
C GLU A 131 17.86 30.05 7.05
#